data_AF-A0A0G0KBB3-F1
#
_entry.id   AF-A0A0G0KBB3-F1
#
_cell.length_a   1.000
_cell.length_b   1.000
_cell.length_c   1.000
_cell.angle_alpha   90.00
_cell.angle_beta   90.00
_cell.angle_gamma   90.00
#
_symmetry.space_group_name_H-M   'P 1'
#
loop_
_entity.id
_entity.type
_entity.pdbx_description
1 polymer ?
#
loop_
_entity_poly.entity_id
_entity_poly.type
_entity_poly.pdbx_seq_one_letter_code
_entity_poly.pdbx_strand_id
1 'polypeptide(L)'
;MPRILFRSTKQNQYLSEIKQISGLSVDKLAFLCSVSPRTFRDWLRGKYNISENASSILQSKTGIKLPEDIEIVNDYWYITKGARKGALRRMELYGSLGTKEGRRKGGINSQLRRKENPELYRLLGCNLRKEFKVNYPSILFAEIAGIILGDGGMTDYQLRITVSSLVDGPYATFIISLFKKVFGQEPSWHKCSCCNSIDITLSGVGLIEELERWGFVRGDKVKHQVGFPKWIWSDIEFQKACVRGLMDTDGGCYFHKHKSNHLVYRNFGMCFANESLPLIISMAKVLKSLGIKFSLAKKSTRIYIYSFTEIKKYFKLIGSHNAKNVEKFNSYLNESSHRIFAH
;
A
#
# COMPACT_ATOMS: atom_id res chain seq x y z
N MET A 1 -44.34 5.06 -21.10
CA MET A 1 -45.76 5.22 -20.79
C MET A 1 -46.33 3.92 -20.23
N PRO A 2 -47.11 3.98 -19.14
CA PRO A 2 -47.84 2.83 -18.62
C PRO A 2 -48.59 2.07 -19.72
N ARG A 3 -48.66 0.75 -19.58
CA ARG A 3 -49.29 -0.16 -20.53
C ARG A 3 -50.54 -0.74 -19.89
N ILE A 4 -51.58 -0.94 -20.70
CA ILE A 4 -52.80 -1.59 -20.24
C ILE A 4 -52.68 -3.08 -20.56
N LEU A 5 -52.65 -3.93 -19.54
CA LEU A 5 -52.75 -5.38 -19.68
C LEU A 5 -54.23 -5.76 -19.79
N PHE A 6 -54.61 -6.31 -20.94
CA PHE A 6 -55.92 -6.91 -21.14
C PHE A 6 -55.87 -8.38 -20.77
N ARG A 7 -56.88 -8.89 -20.05
CA ARG A 7 -57.06 -10.34 -19.92
C ARG A 7 -57.59 -10.90 -21.25
N SER A 8 -57.01 -11.99 -21.75
CA SER A 8 -57.42 -12.70 -22.99
C SER A 8 -57.37 -11.84 -24.28
N THR A 9 -58.14 -12.21 -25.31
CA THR A 9 -58.23 -11.52 -26.63
C THR A 9 -58.98 -10.18 -26.59
N LYS A 10 -59.31 -9.65 -25.41
CA LYS A 10 -60.12 -8.44 -25.21
C LYS A 10 -59.48 -7.18 -25.81
N GLN A 11 -58.15 -7.08 -25.88
CA GLN A 11 -57.49 -5.94 -26.54
C GLN A 11 -57.83 -5.90 -28.04
N ASN A 12 -57.79 -7.05 -28.70
CA ASN A 12 -58.03 -7.13 -30.14
C ASN A 12 -59.50 -6.81 -30.45
N GLN A 13 -60.41 -7.26 -29.59
CA GLN A 13 -61.85 -6.94 -29.68
C GLN A 13 -62.08 -5.44 -29.49
N TYR A 14 -61.56 -4.85 -28.41
CA TYR A 14 -61.65 -3.42 -28.12
C TYR A 14 -61.13 -2.55 -29.28
N LEU A 15 -59.94 -2.86 -29.81
CA LEU A 15 -59.37 -2.11 -30.93
C LEU A 15 -60.09 -2.35 -32.26
N SER A 16 -60.68 -3.54 -32.47
CA SER A 16 -61.48 -3.84 -33.66
C SER A 16 -62.82 -3.12 -33.65
N GLU A 17 -63.46 -3.03 -32.47
CA GLU A 17 -64.68 -2.26 -32.26
C GLU A 17 -64.45 -0.77 -32.48
N ILE A 18 -63.37 -0.20 -31.92
CA ILE A 18 -62.92 1.17 -32.20
C ILE A 18 -62.77 1.41 -33.70
N LYS A 19 -62.15 0.47 -34.42
CA LYS A 19 -61.95 0.59 -35.87
C LYS A 19 -63.28 0.54 -36.64
N GLN A 20 -64.19 -0.36 -36.25
CA GLN A 20 -65.51 -0.49 -36.90
C GLN A 20 -66.37 0.75 -36.68
N ILE A 21 -66.47 1.24 -35.43
CA ILE A 21 -67.33 2.38 -35.07
C ILE A 21 -66.77 3.70 -35.62
N SER A 22 -65.45 3.91 -35.57
CA SER A 22 -64.85 5.15 -36.08
C SER A 22 -64.81 5.24 -37.61
N GLY A 23 -64.88 4.10 -38.33
CA GLY A 23 -64.71 4.03 -39.78
C GLY A 23 -63.30 4.44 -40.26
N LEU A 24 -62.34 4.65 -39.36
CA LEU A 24 -61.00 5.13 -39.70
C LEU A 24 -60.09 3.99 -40.15
N SER A 25 -59.18 4.29 -41.08
CA SER A 25 -58.11 3.37 -41.45
C SER A 25 -57.13 3.19 -40.28
N VAL A 26 -56.40 2.06 -40.28
CA VAL A 26 -55.39 1.77 -39.25
C VAL A 26 -54.31 2.86 -39.21
N ASP A 27 -53.95 3.43 -40.35
CA ASP A 27 -52.94 4.49 -40.43
C ASP A 27 -53.43 5.78 -39.76
N LYS A 28 -54.70 6.14 -39.93
CA LYS A 28 -55.32 7.29 -39.24
C LYS A 28 -55.41 7.07 -37.74
N LEU A 29 -55.80 5.87 -37.31
CA LEU A 29 -55.84 5.51 -35.87
C LEU A 29 -54.43 5.51 -35.24
N ALA A 30 -53.42 5.03 -35.96
CA ALA A 30 -52.04 5.08 -35.53
C ALA A 30 -51.53 6.53 -35.40
N PHE A 31 -51.85 7.38 -36.38
CA PHE A 31 -51.55 8.82 -36.36
C PHE A 31 -52.19 9.51 -35.16
N LEU A 32 -53.47 9.23 -34.85
CA LEU A 32 -54.16 9.77 -33.67
C LEU A 32 -53.45 9.40 -32.36
N CYS A 33 -52.90 8.19 -32.28
CA CYS A 33 -52.17 7.71 -31.10
C CYS A 33 -50.70 8.13 -31.08
N SER A 34 -50.23 8.91 -32.07
CA SER A 34 -48.82 9.26 -32.26
C SER A 34 -47.88 8.05 -32.31
N VAL A 35 -48.31 6.96 -32.96
CA VAL A 35 -47.51 5.75 -33.16
C VAL A 35 -47.44 5.35 -34.63
N SER A 36 -46.47 4.50 -34.99
CA SER A 36 -46.39 3.97 -36.34
C SER A 36 -47.58 3.05 -36.66
N PRO A 37 -48.03 2.97 -37.93
CA PRO A 37 -49.05 2.00 -38.35
C PRO A 37 -48.71 0.55 -38.03
N ARG A 38 -47.42 0.20 -38.04
CA ARG A 38 -46.94 -1.13 -37.65
C ARG A 38 -47.21 -1.41 -36.18
N THR A 39 -46.91 -0.45 -35.30
CA THR A 39 -47.16 -0.56 -33.86
C THR A 39 -48.65 -0.78 -33.58
N PHE A 40 -49.51 0.00 -34.23
CA PHE A 40 -50.96 -0.15 -34.07
C PHE A 40 -51.47 -1.50 -34.58
N ARG A 41 -50.96 -1.99 -35.72
CA ARG A 41 -51.24 -3.35 -36.21
C ARG A 41 -50.79 -4.43 -35.24
N ASP A 42 -49.62 -4.26 -34.61
CA ASP A 42 -49.14 -5.19 -33.60
C ASP A 42 -50.00 -5.15 -32.32
N TRP A 43 -50.59 -4.01 -31.96
CA TRP A 43 -51.62 -3.93 -30.91
C TRP A 43 -52.91 -4.67 -31.30
N LEU A 44 -53.41 -4.49 -32.53
CA LEU A 44 -54.58 -5.20 -33.05
C LEU A 44 -54.41 -6.73 -33.08
N ARG A 45 -53.17 -7.20 -33.27
CA ARG A 45 -52.83 -8.63 -33.24
C ARG A 45 -52.59 -9.16 -31.83
N GLY A 46 -52.61 -8.30 -30.81
CA GLY A 46 -52.31 -8.67 -29.42
C GLY A 46 -50.84 -8.99 -29.18
N LYS A 47 -49.95 -8.60 -30.10
CA LYS A 47 -48.49 -8.85 -29.97
C LYS A 47 -47.87 -7.96 -28.88
N TYR A 48 -48.38 -6.75 -28.73
CA TYR A 48 -47.98 -5.81 -27.69
C TYR A 48 -49.20 -5.16 -27.07
N ASN A 49 -49.06 -4.73 -25.82
CA ASN A 49 -50.11 -4.02 -25.10
C ASN A 49 -50.12 -2.53 -25.49
N ILE A 50 -51.32 -1.97 -25.70
CA ILE A 50 -51.51 -0.54 -25.97
C ILE A 50 -51.07 0.29 -24.75
N SER A 51 -50.55 1.51 -24.99
CA SER A 51 -50.25 2.43 -23.89
C SER A 51 -51.52 3.06 -23.34
N GLU A 52 -51.51 3.37 -22.05
CA GLU A 52 -52.61 4.06 -21.37
C GLU A 52 -53.00 5.35 -22.11
N ASN A 53 -52.02 6.19 -22.43
CA ASN A 53 -52.24 7.43 -23.17
C ASN A 53 -52.93 7.21 -24.53
N ALA A 54 -52.47 6.23 -25.32
CA ALA A 54 -53.09 5.93 -26.62
C ALA A 54 -54.54 5.45 -26.44
N SER A 55 -54.81 4.64 -25.41
CA SER A 55 -56.16 4.20 -25.11
C SER A 55 -57.07 5.36 -24.70
N SER A 56 -56.60 6.28 -23.86
CA SER A 56 -57.36 7.47 -23.45
C SER A 56 -57.69 8.37 -24.65
N ILE A 57 -56.76 8.53 -25.59
CA ILE A 57 -57.01 9.26 -26.84
C ILE A 57 -58.12 8.57 -27.65
N LEU A 58 -58.04 7.25 -27.84
CA LEU A 58 -59.07 6.50 -28.58
C LEU A 58 -60.44 6.56 -27.91
N GLN A 59 -60.50 6.40 -26.59
CA GLN A 59 -61.73 6.49 -25.81
C GLN A 59 -62.37 7.88 -25.93
N SER A 60 -61.58 8.96 -25.81
CA SER A 60 -62.11 10.33 -25.95
C SER A 60 -62.63 10.64 -27.35
N LYS A 61 -62.07 10.02 -28.39
CA LYS A 61 -62.47 10.23 -29.80
C LYS A 61 -63.65 9.37 -30.23
N THR A 62 -63.83 8.19 -29.64
CA THR A 62 -64.85 7.22 -30.08
C THR A 62 -65.99 7.01 -29.08
N GLY A 63 -65.82 7.40 -27.82
CA GLY A 63 -66.79 7.17 -26.75
C GLY A 63 -66.82 5.72 -26.22
N ILE A 64 -66.05 4.81 -26.80
CA ILE A 64 -66.01 3.40 -26.39
C ILE A 64 -65.22 3.26 -25.09
N LYS A 65 -65.86 2.72 -24.06
CA LYS A 65 -65.23 2.54 -22.75
C LYS A 65 -64.24 1.37 -22.76
N LEU A 66 -63.17 1.52 -21.98
CA LEU A 66 -62.26 0.40 -21.69
C LEU A 66 -63.01 -0.75 -21.00
N PRO A 67 -62.69 -2.02 -21.31
CA PRO A 67 -63.23 -3.17 -20.57
C PRO A 67 -62.89 -3.10 -19.07
N GLU A 68 -63.78 -3.59 -18.20
CA GLU A 68 -63.62 -3.52 -16.73
C GLU A 68 -62.44 -4.36 -16.21
N ASP A 69 -61.96 -5.32 -16.99
CA ASP A 69 -60.99 -6.33 -16.59
C ASP A 69 -59.60 -6.02 -17.17
N ILE A 70 -59.05 -4.86 -16.79
CA ILE A 70 -57.74 -4.36 -17.21
C ILE A 70 -56.82 -4.09 -16.02
N GLU A 71 -55.52 -4.28 -16.21
CA GLU A 71 -54.49 -3.93 -15.24
C GLU A 71 -53.51 -2.92 -15.87
N ILE A 72 -53.35 -1.74 -15.28
CA ILE A 72 -52.40 -0.73 -15.76
C ILE A 72 -51.06 -1.00 -15.10
N VAL A 73 -50.04 -1.27 -15.92
CA VAL A 73 -48.68 -1.55 -15.45
C VAL A 73 -47.72 -0.44 -15.85
N ASN A 74 -46.85 -0.08 -14.91
CA ASN A 74 -45.83 0.95 -15.12
C ASN A 74 -44.86 0.59 -16.26
N ASP A 75 -44.15 1.61 -16.75
CA ASP A 75 -43.03 1.38 -17.65
C ASP A 75 -42.03 0.37 -17.08
N TYR A 76 -41.42 -0.39 -17.99
CA TYR A 76 -40.38 -1.36 -17.64
C TYR A 76 -40.82 -2.50 -16.71
N TRP A 77 -42.12 -2.73 -16.50
CA TRP A 77 -42.64 -3.87 -15.72
C TRP A 77 -42.08 -5.23 -16.18
N TYR A 78 -41.75 -5.36 -17.47
CA TYR A 78 -41.18 -6.56 -18.06
C TYR A 78 -39.65 -6.68 -17.89
N ILE A 79 -38.94 -5.60 -17.52
CA ILE A 79 -37.48 -5.64 -17.33
C ILE A 79 -37.11 -6.64 -16.26
N THR A 80 -37.85 -6.73 -15.16
CA THR A 80 -37.58 -7.69 -14.09
C THR A 80 -37.72 -9.14 -14.59
N LYS A 81 -38.77 -9.43 -15.36
CA LYS A 81 -38.99 -10.76 -15.99
C LYS A 81 -37.90 -11.09 -17.01
N GLY A 82 -37.52 -10.13 -17.85
CA GLY A 82 -36.46 -10.27 -18.85
C GLY A 82 -35.08 -10.43 -18.24
N ALA A 83 -34.75 -9.63 -17.22
CA ALA A 83 -33.50 -9.68 -16.48
C ALA A 83 -33.30 -11.03 -15.80
N ARG A 84 -34.36 -11.59 -15.18
CA ARG A 84 -34.30 -12.94 -14.58
C ARG A 84 -34.02 -14.01 -15.63
N LYS A 85 -34.73 -14.01 -16.76
CA LYS A 85 -34.49 -14.98 -17.86
C LYS A 85 -33.07 -14.83 -18.42
N GLY A 86 -32.60 -13.61 -18.62
CA GLY A 86 -31.24 -13.33 -19.08
C GLY A 86 -30.17 -13.80 -18.09
N ALA A 87 -30.37 -13.56 -16.79
CA ALA A 87 -29.47 -14.02 -15.74
C ALA A 87 -29.42 -15.56 -15.67
N LEU A 88 -30.56 -16.23 -15.75
CA LEU A 88 -30.64 -17.71 -15.80
C LEU A 88 -29.91 -18.27 -17.01
N ARG A 89 -30.16 -17.72 -18.21
CA ARG A 89 -29.47 -18.16 -19.43
C ARG A 89 -27.96 -17.93 -19.36
N ARG A 90 -27.53 -16.80 -18.79
CA ARG A 90 -26.11 -16.53 -18.54
C ARG A 90 -25.52 -17.54 -17.57
N MET A 91 -26.22 -17.89 -16.48
CA MET A 91 -25.77 -18.88 -15.51
C MET A 91 -25.67 -20.29 -16.12
N GLU A 92 -26.57 -20.63 -17.03
CA GLU A 92 -26.51 -21.88 -17.79
C GLU A 92 -25.29 -21.93 -18.72
N LEU A 93 -25.00 -20.83 -19.44
CA LEU A 93 -23.88 -20.75 -20.38
C LEU A 93 -22.51 -20.64 -19.73
N TYR A 94 -22.42 -19.92 -18.61
CA TYR A 94 -21.14 -19.49 -18.02
C TYR A 94 -20.95 -19.94 -16.55
N GLY A 95 -21.92 -20.64 -15.97
CA GLY A 95 -21.93 -21.02 -14.56
C GLY A 95 -22.37 -19.89 -13.62
N SER A 96 -22.37 -20.19 -12.32
CA SER A 96 -22.80 -19.24 -11.30
C SER A 96 -21.87 -18.02 -11.20
N LEU A 97 -22.46 -16.86 -10.91
CA LEU A 97 -21.68 -15.65 -10.67
C LEU A 97 -20.91 -15.80 -9.36
N GLY A 98 -19.59 -15.58 -9.43
CA GLY A 98 -18.74 -15.56 -8.25
C GLY A 98 -18.27 -16.93 -7.77
N THR A 99 -18.23 -17.95 -8.63
CA THR A 99 -17.44 -19.17 -8.35
C THR A 99 -16.01 -18.81 -7.95
N LYS A 100 -15.38 -19.64 -7.11
CA LYS A 100 -13.98 -19.46 -6.72
C LYS A 100 -13.07 -19.37 -7.96
N GLU A 101 -13.33 -20.20 -8.96
CA GLU A 101 -12.62 -20.23 -10.25
C GLU A 101 -12.84 -18.95 -11.06
N GLY A 102 -14.09 -18.48 -11.19
CA GLY A 102 -14.42 -17.26 -11.91
C GLY A 102 -13.79 -16.02 -11.27
N ARG A 103 -13.82 -15.94 -9.92
CA ARG A 103 -13.12 -14.88 -9.18
C ARG A 103 -11.61 -14.94 -9.38
N ARG A 104 -11.02 -16.14 -9.33
CA ARG A 104 -9.59 -16.35 -9.59
C ARG A 104 -9.22 -15.91 -11.02
N LYS A 105 -9.97 -16.35 -12.03
CA LYS A 105 -9.76 -15.99 -13.44
C LYS A 105 -9.92 -14.48 -13.66
N GLY A 106 -10.94 -13.86 -13.08
CA GLY A 106 -11.15 -12.41 -13.13
C GLY A 106 -10.01 -11.64 -12.49
N GLY A 107 -9.52 -12.10 -11.34
CA GLY A 107 -8.34 -11.55 -10.67
C GLY A 107 -7.08 -11.65 -11.55
N ILE A 108 -6.81 -12.83 -12.11
CA ILE A 108 -5.67 -13.05 -13.02
C ILE A 108 -5.76 -12.13 -14.24
N ASN A 109 -6.91 -12.10 -14.92
CA ASN A 109 -7.10 -11.24 -16.10
C ASN A 109 -6.96 -9.76 -15.77
N SER A 110 -7.47 -9.32 -14.62
CA SER A 110 -7.30 -7.95 -14.15
C SER A 110 -5.83 -7.60 -13.92
N GLN A 111 -5.07 -8.50 -13.29
CA GLN A 111 -3.63 -8.33 -13.08
C GLN A 111 -2.84 -8.33 -14.40
N LEU A 112 -3.19 -9.22 -15.35
CA LEU A 112 -2.57 -9.24 -16.68
C LEU A 112 -2.79 -7.93 -17.43
N ARG A 113 -4.03 -7.44 -17.50
CA ARG A 113 -4.34 -6.15 -18.15
C ARG A 113 -3.60 -4.97 -17.52
N ARG A 114 -3.46 -4.98 -16.18
CA ARG A 114 -2.67 -3.96 -15.45
C ARG A 114 -1.18 -4.01 -15.79
N LYS A 115 -0.63 -5.20 -16.05
CA LYS A 115 0.75 -5.37 -16.49
C LYS A 115 0.95 -4.96 -17.95
N GLU A 116 -0.02 -5.24 -18.82
CA GLU A 116 0.02 -4.87 -20.24
C GLU A 116 -0.07 -3.35 -20.44
N ASN A 117 -0.89 -2.65 -19.64
CA ASN A 117 -1.14 -1.22 -19.80
C ASN A 117 -1.01 -0.45 -18.46
N PRO A 118 0.18 -0.40 -17.85
CA PRO A 118 0.36 0.21 -16.53
C PRO A 118 -0.04 1.69 -16.51
N GLU A 119 0.30 2.48 -17.53
CA GLU A 119 -0.05 3.92 -17.54
C GLU A 119 -1.56 4.17 -17.51
N LEU A 120 -2.33 3.41 -18.29
CA LEU A 120 -3.79 3.51 -18.30
C LEU A 120 -4.36 3.28 -16.90
N TYR A 121 -3.94 2.21 -16.22
CA TYR A 121 -4.45 1.89 -14.89
C TYR A 121 -3.96 2.86 -13.82
N ARG A 122 -2.78 3.46 -13.99
CA ARG A 122 -2.29 4.53 -13.11
C ARG A 122 -3.17 5.76 -13.22
N LEU A 123 -3.53 6.18 -14.43
CA LEU A 123 -4.44 7.31 -14.68
C LEU A 123 -5.85 7.06 -14.13
N LEU A 124 -6.30 5.80 -14.13
CA LEU A 124 -7.56 5.38 -13.51
C LEU A 124 -7.49 5.30 -11.97
N GLY A 125 -6.36 5.68 -11.34
CA GLY A 125 -6.18 5.67 -9.89
C GLY A 125 -5.98 4.27 -9.30
N CYS A 126 -5.65 3.25 -10.11
CA CYS A 126 -5.33 1.93 -9.59
C CYS A 126 -3.94 1.92 -8.96
N ASN A 127 -3.83 1.33 -7.77
CA ASN A 127 -2.54 1.03 -7.16
C ASN A 127 -1.80 -0.03 -7.99
N LEU A 128 -0.72 0.39 -8.63
CA LEU A 128 0.18 -0.49 -9.36
C LEU A 128 1.37 -0.89 -8.50
N ARG A 129 1.94 -2.04 -8.83
CA ARG A 129 3.19 -2.48 -8.22
C ARG A 129 4.28 -1.47 -8.57
N LYS A 130 4.88 -0.89 -7.52
CA LYS A 130 6.03 -0.01 -7.65
C LYS A 130 7.27 -0.85 -7.95
N GLU A 131 8.05 -0.42 -8.93
CA GLU A 131 9.38 -0.99 -9.20
C GLU A 131 10.41 -0.24 -8.38
N PHE A 132 11.19 -0.98 -7.61
CA PHE A 132 12.37 -0.48 -6.93
C PHE A 132 13.57 -1.11 -7.63
N LYS A 133 14.49 -0.29 -8.10
CA LYS A 133 15.70 -0.76 -8.79
C LYS A 133 16.92 -0.29 -8.00
N VAL A 134 17.49 -1.18 -7.19
CA VAL A 134 18.81 -0.97 -6.59
C VAL A 134 19.79 -1.73 -7.47
N ASN A 135 20.29 -1.08 -8.52
CA ASN A 135 21.05 -1.77 -9.56
C ASN A 135 22.46 -2.19 -9.11
N TYR A 136 23.03 -1.52 -8.11
CA TYR A 136 24.40 -1.77 -7.66
C TYR A 136 24.56 -1.49 -6.16
N PRO A 137 25.47 -2.19 -5.48
CA PRO A 137 25.80 -1.89 -4.10
C PRO A 137 26.43 -0.50 -4.02
N SER A 138 26.10 0.26 -2.98
CA SER A 138 26.65 1.60 -2.77
C SER A 138 26.85 1.86 -1.29
N ILE A 139 27.70 2.83 -0.95
CA ILE A 139 27.95 3.26 0.44
C ILE A 139 26.64 3.71 1.11
N LEU A 140 25.79 4.45 0.39
CA LEU A 140 24.49 4.89 0.90
C LEU A 140 23.56 3.71 1.17
N PHE A 141 23.53 2.72 0.28
CA PHE A 141 22.70 1.53 0.48
C PHE A 141 23.24 0.64 1.60
N ALA A 142 24.55 0.56 1.78
CA ALA A 142 25.18 -0.16 2.90
C ALA A 142 24.84 0.50 4.24
N GLU A 143 24.75 1.82 4.29
CA GLU A 143 24.27 2.52 5.48
C GLU A 143 22.79 2.26 5.77
N ILE A 144 21.94 2.28 4.74
CA ILE A 144 20.55 1.83 4.85
C ILE A 144 20.49 0.39 5.35
N ALA A 145 21.39 -0.50 4.89
CA ALA A 145 21.43 -1.88 5.36
C ALA A 145 21.67 -1.95 6.87
N GLY A 146 22.60 -1.15 7.40
CA GLY A 146 22.83 -1.03 8.84
C GLY A 146 21.59 -0.56 9.59
N ILE A 147 20.93 0.48 9.08
CA ILE A 147 19.69 1.03 9.66
C ILE A 147 18.56 -0.02 9.65
N ILE A 148 18.39 -0.73 8.53
CA ILE A 148 17.40 -1.79 8.40
C ILE A 148 17.70 -2.93 9.37
N LEU A 149 18.97 -3.31 9.56
CA LEU A 149 19.35 -4.39 10.47
C LEU A 149 19.15 -4.03 11.95
N GLY A 150 19.31 -2.76 12.32
CA GLY A 150 19.02 -2.27 13.67
C GLY A 150 17.54 -2.07 13.92
N ASP A 151 17.03 -0.88 13.59
CA ASP A 151 15.65 -0.45 13.90
C ASP A 151 14.61 -0.81 12.81
N GLY A 152 15.01 -1.50 11.74
CA GLY A 152 14.09 -1.87 10.67
C GLY A 152 13.09 -2.99 11.01
N GLY A 153 11.94 -2.97 10.37
CA GLY A 153 10.94 -4.03 10.39
C GLY A 153 10.38 -4.25 8.98
N MET A 154 10.45 -5.48 8.48
CA MET A 154 9.96 -5.85 7.14
C MET A 154 8.72 -6.73 7.25
N THR A 155 7.65 -6.28 6.60
CA THR A 155 6.40 -7.03 6.37
C THR A 155 6.31 -7.44 4.89
N ASP A 156 5.22 -8.09 4.49
CA ASP A 156 4.99 -8.46 3.08
C ASP A 156 4.87 -7.27 2.12
N TYR A 157 4.58 -6.08 2.65
CA TYR A 157 4.25 -4.91 1.84
C TYR A 157 5.07 -3.67 2.20
N GLN A 158 5.71 -3.64 3.37
CA GLN A 158 6.28 -2.42 3.93
C GLN A 158 7.58 -2.68 4.66
N LEU A 159 8.53 -1.78 4.43
CA LEU A 159 9.69 -1.57 5.29
C LEU A 159 9.37 -0.40 6.21
N ARG A 160 9.53 -0.60 7.52
CA ARG A 160 9.36 0.42 8.55
C ARG A 160 10.66 0.58 9.33
N ILE A 161 11.10 1.81 9.56
CA ILE A 161 12.16 2.14 10.50
C ILE A 161 11.52 2.96 11.62
N THR A 162 11.77 2.61 12.88
CA THR A 162 11.20 3.32 14.03
C THR A 162 12.33 3.92 14.86
N VAL A 163 12.36 5.25 14.99
CA VAL A 163 13.38 5.97 15.77
C VAL A 163 12.74 6.84 16.86
N SER A 164 13.52 7.31 17.84
CA SER A 164 12.97 8.13 18.93
C SER A 164 12.67 9.57 18.46
N SER A 165 11.43 10.01 18.67
CA SER A 165 11.04 11.40 18.38
C SER A 165 11.60 12.44 19.35
N LEU A 166 12.14 12.01 20.51
CA LEU A 166 12.70 12.91 21.52
C LEU A 166 14.13 13.33 21.20
N VAL A 167 14.91 12.41 20.63
CA VAL A 167 16.38 12.59 20.48
C VAL A 167 16.88 12.36 19.07
N ASP A 168 16.10 11.70 18.20
CA ASP A 168 16.55 11.31 16.84
C ASP A 168 15.78 12.07 15.74
N GLY A 169 15.12 13.19 16.05
CA GLY A 169 14.39 14.02 15.07
C GLY A 169 15.23 14.43 13.84
N PRO A 170 16.43 15.03 14.02
CA PRO A 170 17.33 15.33 12.90
C PRO A 170 17.79 14.08 12.14
N TYR A 171 17.98 12.96 12.85
CA TYR A 171 18.39 11.69 12.25
C TYR A 171 17.25 11.08 11.40
N ALA A 172 15.99 11.23 11.82
CA ALA A 172 14.84 10.83 11.01
C ALA A 172 14.82 11.56 9.65
N THR A 173 15.09 12.87 9.64
CA THR A 173 15.21 13.66 8.40
C THR A 173 16.35 13.15 7.51
N PHE A 174 17.50 12.80 8.12
CA PHE A 174 18.60 12.17 7.40
C PHE A 174 18.17 10.85 6.74
N ILE A 175 17.50 9.95 7.48
CA ILE A 175 17.01 8.67 6.97
C ILE A 175 16.05 8.88 5.79
N ILE A 176 15.09 9.81 5.90
CA ILE A 176 14.14 10.13 4.81
C ILE A 176 14.90 10.55 3.54
N SER A 177 15.89 11.44 3.68
CA SER A 177 16.71 11.89 2.56
C SER A 177 17.54 10.76 1.94
N LEU A 178 18.06 9.85 2.78
CA LEU A 178 18.87 8.71 2.37
C LEU A 178 18.02 7.70 1.57
N PHE A 179 16.82 7.39 2.06
CA PHE A 179 15.86 6.53 1.36
C PHE A 179 15.47 7.11 -0.01
N LYS A 180 15.20 8.41 -0.08
CA LYS A 180 14.89 9.09 -1.35
C LYS A 180 16.04 8.98 -2.35
N LYS A 181 17.29 9.14 -1.90
CA LYS A 181 18.47 9.01 -2.76
C LYS A 181 18.69 7.59 -3.27
N VAL A 182 18.50 6.58 -2.42
CA VAL A 182 18.79 5.17 -2.77
C VAL A 182 17.65 4.51 -3.54
N PHE A 183 16.42 4.72 -3.11
CA PHE A 183 15.25 4.06 -3.69
C PHE A 183 14.49 4.92 -4.71
N GLY A 184 14.88 6.19 -4.88
CA GLY A 184 14.19 7.14 -5.75
C GLY A 184 12.79 7.53 -5.26
N GLN A 185 12.41 7.10 -4.04
CA GLN A 185 11.10 7.34 -3.48
C GLN A 185 11.21 7.88 -2.07
N GLU A 186 10.46 8.94 -1.80
CA GLU A 186 10.35 9.52 -0.48
C GLU A 186 9.48 8.62 0.42
N PRO A 187 9.99 8.15 1.57
CA PRO A 187 9.17 7.39 2.52
C PRO A 187 8.14 8.30 3.19
N SER A 188 6.97 7.73 3.49
CA SER A 188 6.00 8.38 4.38
C SER A 188 6.52 8.33 5.81
N TRP A 189 6.25 9.35 6.61
CA TRP A 189 6.62 9.36 8.03
C TRP A 189 5.45 9.78 8.91
N HIS A 190 5.42 9.25 10.13
CA HIS A 190 4.39 9.54 11.11
C HIS A 190 5.01 9.60 12.52
N LYS A 191 4.73 10.65 13.28
CA LYS A 191 5.16 10.76 14.68
C LYS A 191 4.06 10.19 15.59
N CYS A 192 4.33 9.11 16.34
CA CYS A 192 3.41 8.71 17.41
C CYS A 192 3.70 9.49 18.67
N SER A 193 2.74 10.34 19.08
CA SER A 193 2.76 10.99 20.39
C SER A 193 2.67 9.98 21.54
N CYS A 194 2.02 8.84 21.30
CA CYS A 194 1.77 7.80 22.29
C CYS A 194 3.03 7.15 22.88
N CYS A 195 4.05 6.93 22.04
CA CYS A 195 5.26 6.21 22.39
C CYS A 195 6.53 7.01 22.06
N ASN A 196 6.37 8.30 21.77
CA ASN A 196 7.45 9.21 21.40
C ASN A 196 8.34 8.64 20.28
N SER A 197 7.75 8.03 19.25
CA SER A 197 8.47 7.48 18.10
C SER A 197 8.19 8.23 16.80
N ILE A 198 9.09 8.09 15.84
CA ILE A 198 8.89 8.46 14.43
C ILE A 198 8.98 7.18 13.62
N ASP A 199 7.89 6.82 12.96
CA ASP A 199 7.83 5.69 12.04
C ASP A 199 8.05 6.21 10.62
N ILE A 200 9.13 5.76 9.98
CA ILE A 200 9.46 6.02 8.59
C ILE A 200 9.12 4.76 7.80
N THR A 201 8.16 4.86 6.89
CA THR A 201 7.61 3.72 6.16
C THR A 201 7.76 3.88 4.66
N LEU A 202 8.34 2.87 4.01
CA LEU A 202 8.37 2.75 2.56
C LEU A 202 7.55 1.51 2.15
N SER A 203 6.49 1.74 1.37
CA SER A 203 5.53 0.70 0.98
C SER A 203 5.70 0.26 -0.47
N GLY A 204 5.76 -1.05 -0.69
CA GLY A 204 5.68 -1.70 -1.99
C GLY A 204 6.19 -3.14 -1.96
N VAL A 205 5.44 -4.08 -2.52
CA VAL A 205 5.87 -5.49 -2.64
C VAL A 205 7.20 -5.61 -3.41
N GLY A 206 7.38 -4.79 -4.45
CA GLY A 206 8.63 -4.75 -5.21
C GLY A 206 9.85 -4.32 -4.38
N LEU A 207 9.66 -3.50 -3.33
CA LEU A 207 10.75 -3.13 -2.41
C LEU A 207 11.15 -4.32 -1.56
N ILE A 208 10.16 -5.02 -1.00
CA ILE A 208 10.41 -6.15 -0.10
C ILE A 208 11.09 -7.28 -0.86
N GLU A 209 10.58 -7.64 -2.03
CA GLU A 209 11.23 -8.63 -2.91
C GLU A 209 12.65 -8.21 -3.28
N GLU A 210 12.89 -6.91 -3.55
CA GLU A 210 14.22 -6.40 -3.84
C GLU A 210 15.17 -6.54 -2.63
N LEU A 211 14.73 -6.14 -1.44
CA LEU A 211 15.53 -6.30 -0.22
C LEU A 211 15.82 -7.78 0.08
N GLU A 212 14.88 -8.69 -0.16
CA GLU A 212 15.13 -10.13 -0.03
C GLU A 212 16.22 -10.62 -1.00
N ARG A 213 16.22 -10.13 -2.25
CA ARG A 213 17.32 -10.42 -3.21
C ARG A 213 18.67 -9.94 -2.68
N TRP A 214 18.68 -8.83 -1.95
CA TRP A 214 19.87 -8.28 -1.29
C TRP A 214 20.23 -8.98 0.03
N GLY A 215 19.48 -10.00 0.45
CA GLY A 215 19.78 -10.84 1.61
C GLY A 215 19.16 -10.39 2.93
N PHE A 216 18.16 -9.49 2.89
CA PHE A 216 17.34 -9.18 4.07
C PHE A 216 16.24 -10.24 4.25
N VAL A 217 15.76 -10.39 5.49
CA VAL A 217 14.74 -11.39 5.85
C VAL A 217 13.52 -10.69 6.45
N ARG A 218 12.31 -11.12 6.05
CA ARG A 218 11.04 -10.63 6.63
C ARG A 218 10.87 -11.10 8.07
N GLY A 219 10.10 -10.35 8.85
CA GLY A 219 9.71 -10.75 10.20
C GLY A 219 10.77 -10.50 11.26
N ASP A 220 10.83 -11.39 12.25
CA ASP A 220 11.60 -11.19 13.48
C ASP A 220 13.08 -11.53 13.28
N LYS A 221 13.91 -10.49 13.20
CA LYS A 221 15.36 -10.59 13.00
C LYS A 221 16.07 -11.39 14.09
N VAL A 222 15.58 -11.30 15.34
CA VAL A 222 16.20 -11.99 16.48
C VAL A 222 15.93 -13.49 16.34
N LYS A 223 14.73 -13.89 15.92
CA LYS A 223 14.44 -15.30 15.62
C LYS A 223 15.25 -15.82 14.43
N HIS A 224 15.47 -14.99 13.42
CA HIS A 224 16.23 -15.37 12.23
C HIS A 224 17.75 -15.28 12.39
N GLN A 225 18.25 -14.70 13.49
CA GLN A 225 19.69 -14.52 13.75
C GLN A 225 20.43 -13.95 12.53
N VAL A 226 19.94 -12.82 12.03
CA VAL A 226 20.48 -12.18 10.82
C VAL A 226 21.88 -11.63 11.03
N GLY A 227 22.73 -11.68 10.02
CA GLY A 227 24.07 -11.05 10.01
C GLY A 227 24.17 -10.00 8.91
N PHE A 228 25.40 -9.53 8.64
CA PHE A 228 25.61 -8.65 7.48
C PHE A 228 25.35 -9.44 6.17
N PRO A 229 24.56 -8.90 5.24
CA PRO A 229 24.42 -9.47 3.91
C PRO A 229 25.77 -9.67 3.21
N LYS A 230 25.88 -10.71 2.38
CA LYS A 230 27.17 -11.11 1.75
C LYS A 230 27.83 -9.96 0.98
N TRP A 231 27.05 -9.14 0.28
CA TRP A 231 27.55 -8.03 -0.52
C TRP A 231 28.16 -6.90 0.33
N ILE A 232 27.82 -6.77 1.62
CA ILE A 232 28.49 -5.81 2.50
C ILE A 232 29.97 -6.17 2.67
N TRP A 233 30.30 -7.46 2.65
CA TRP A 233 31.67 -7.92 2.85
C TRP A 233 32.60 -7.72 1.65
N SER A 234 32.08 -7.32 0.49
CA SER A 234 32.89 -7.14 -0.72
C SER A 234 33.77 -5.88 -0.69
N ASP A 235 33.41 -4.88 0.12
CA ASP A 235 34.11 -3.60 0.20
C ASP A 235 34.18 -3.12 1.66
N ILE A 236 35.34 -2.61 2.07
CA ILE A 236 35.53 -2.06 3.41
C ILE A 236 34.69 -0.80 3.66
N GLU A 237 34.41 0.00 2.63
CA GLU A 237 33.57 1.19 2.75
C GLU A 237 32.10 0.82 2.95
N PHE A 238 31.64 -0.31 2.38
CA PHE A 238 30.31 -0.85 2.66
C PHE A 238 30.22 -1.36 4.10
N GLN A 239 31.26 -2.05 4.58
CA GLN A 239 31.33 -2.50 5.97
C GLN A 239 31.27 -1.32 6.95
N LYS A 240 32.07 -0.27 6.71
CA LYS A 240 32.06 0.96 7.54
C LYS A 240 30.69 1.63 7.52
N ALA A 241 30.06 1.78 6.36
CA ALA A 241 28.74 2.39 6.23
C ALA A 241 27.65 1.58 6.95
N CYS A 242 27.67 0.25 6.82
CA CYS A 242 26.75 -0.62 7.55
C CYS A 242 26.95 -0.54 9.06
N VAL A 243 28.21 -0.50 9.53
CA VAL A 243 28.53 -0.29 10.94
C VAL A 243 28.04 1.06 11.44
N ARG A 244 28.20 2.14 10.65
CA ARG A 244 27.67 3.46 10.98
C ARG A 244 26.15 3.41 11.18
N GLY A 245 25.42 2.82 10.23
CA GLY A 245 23.97 2.67 10.32
C GLY A 245 23.52 1.92 11.57
N LEU A 246 24.19 0.83 11.93
CA LEU A 246 23.91 0.06 13.15
C LEU A 246 24.21 0.84 14.43
N MET A 247 25.33 1.56 14.46
CA MET A 247 25.72 2.38 15.61
C MET A 247 24.81 3.58 15.83
N ASP A 248 24.19 4.07 14.76
CA ASP A 248 23.28 5.21 14.82
C ASP A 248 21.85 4.84 15.22
N THR A 249 21.50 3.55 15.15
CA THR A 249 20.22 2.98 15.62
C THR A 249 20.35 2.29 16.99
N ASP A 250 21.01 1.13 17.01
CA ASP A 250 21.13 0.22 18.15
C ASP A 250 22.35 0.52 19.03
N GLY A 251 23.21 1.42 18.56
CA GLY A 251 24.38 1.87 19.27
C GLY A 251 24.23 3.26 19.87
N GLY A 252 25.30 3.69 20.54
CA GLY A 252 25.40 5.08 20.92
C GLY A 252 26.54 5.39 21.87
N CYS A 253 26.73 6.69 22.04
CA CYS A 253 27.67 7.28 22.98
C CYS A 253 27.00 7.47 24.37
N TYR A 254 27.75 7.18 25.43
CA TYR A 254 27.30 7.38 26.80
C TYR A 254 28.42 7.89 27.70
N PHE A 255 28.03 8.52 28.81
CA PHE A 255 28.93 8.92 29.87
C PHE A 255 28.78 7.96 31.04
N HIS A 256 29.90 7.47 31.57
CA HIS A 256 29.93 6.69 32.80
C HIS A 256 30.65 7.49 33.88
N LYS A 257 29.99 7.68 35.03
CA LYS A 257 30.61 8.31 36.21
C LYS A 257 31.06 7.22 37.16
N HIS A 258 32.33 7.27 37.57
CA HIS A 258 32.85 6.41 38.62
C HIS A 258 33.50 7.25 39.72
N LYS A 259 33.32 6.82 40.96
CA LYS A 259 33.97 7.42 42.12
C LYS A 259 35.16 6.56 42.49
N SER A 260 36.33 7.18 42.61
CA SER A 260 37.53 6.56 43.16
C SER A 260 38.24 7.59 44.03
N ASN A 261 38.58 7.24 45.27
CA ASN A 261 39.26 8.10 46.24
C ASN A 261 38.66 9.52 46.33
N HIS A 262 37.34 9.62 46.51
CA HIS A 262 36.56 10.88 46.58
C HIS A 262 36.54 11.74 45.31
N LEU A 263 37.23 11.35 44.24
CA LEU A 263 37.19 12.00 42.94
C LEU A 263 36.12 11.35 42.05
N VAL A 264 35.34 12.19 41.35
CA VAL A 264 34.34 11.75 40.37
C VAL A 264 34.93 11.85 38.98
N TYR A 265 35.17 10.71 38.36
CA TYR A 265 35.67 10.61 37.01
C TYR A 265 34.53 10.39 36.03
N ARG A 266 34.50 11.17 34.96
CA ARG A 266 33.54 11.05 33.86
C ARG A 266 34.26 10.45 32.66
N ASN A 267 33.92 9.20 32.34
CA ASN A 267 34.43 8.50 31.17
C ASN A 267 33.44 8.58 30.01
N PHE A 268 33.96 8.63 28.80
CA PHE A 268 33.19 8.53 27.57
C PHE A 268 33.29 7.10 27.03
N GLY A 269 32.17 6.51 26.66
CA GLY A 269 32.11 5.16 26.10
C GLY A 269 31.16 5.08 24.91
N MET A 270 31.39 4.09 24.06
CA MET A 270 30.44 3.69 23.01
C MET A 270 29.98 2.26 23.27
N CYS A 271 28.70 1.99 23.01
CA CYS A 271 28.10 0.67 23.11
C CYS A 271 27.31 0.38 21.84
N PHE A 272 27.38 -0.86 21.37
CA PHE A 272 26.43 -1.47 20.45
C PHE A 272 25.78 -2.64 21.15
N ALA A 273 24.44 -2.76 21.09
CA ALA A 273 23.71 -3.86 21.71
C ALA A 273 22.72 -4.46 20.72
N ASN A 274 22.75 -5.78 20.54
CA ASN A 274 21.82 -6.48 19.67
C ASN A 274 21.67 -7.95 20.11
N GLU A 275 20.46 -8.50 19.98
CA GLU A 275 20.14 -9.89 20.35
C GLU A 275 20.44 -10.90 19.22
N SER A 276 20.77 -10.41 18.02
CA SER A 276 21.32 -11.24 16.94
C SER A 276 22.83 -11.41 17.12
N LEU A 277 23.24 -12.61 17.53
CA LEU A 277 24.66 -12.92 17.71
C LEU A 277 25.47 -12.75 16.40
N PRO A 278 24.94 -13.11 15.21
CA PRO A 278 25.64 -12.83 13.95
C PRO A 278 25.87 -11.35 13.65
N LEU A 279 24.99 -10.43 14.10
CA LEU A 279 25.27 -8.99 14.00
C LEU A 279 26.42 -8.57 14.91
N ILE A 280 26.46 -9.07 16.15
CA ILE A 280 27.57 -8.81 17.07
C ILE A 280 28.89 -9.31 16.48
N ILE A 281 28.92 -10.53 15.95
CA ILE A 281 30.12 -11.10 15.31
C ILE A 281 30.53 -10.28 14.09
N SER A 282 29.57 -9.87 13.25
CA SER A 282 29.85 -9.06 12.06
C SER A 282 30.47 -7.71 12.44
N MET A 283 29.85 -7.00 13.40
CA MET A 283 30.36 -5.74 13.93
C MET A 283 31.77 -5.90 14.52
N ALA A 284 31.98 -6.91 15.36
CA ALA A 284 33.28 -7.22 15.97
C ALA A 284 34.37 -7.48 14.91
N LYS A 285 34.04 -8.20 13.83
CA LYS A 285 34.97 -8.48 12.74
C LYS A 285 35.39 -7.21 12.00
N VAL A 286 34.45 -6.29 11.74
CA VAL A 286 34.77 -5.00 11.10
C VAL A 286 35.59 -4.11 12.02
N LEU A 287 35.24 -3.99 13.31
CA LEU A 287 36.04 -3.23 14.26
C LEU A 287 37.47 -3.77 14.37
N LYS A 288 37.63 -5.10 14.40
CA LYS A 288 38.94 -5.76 14.42
C LYS A 288 39.75 -5.48 13.16
N SER A 289 39.13 -5.52 11.97
CA SER A 289 39.84 -5.24 10.70
C SER A 289 40.31 -3.79 10.60
N LEU A 290 39.58 -2.85 11.22
CA LEU A 290 39.97 -1.45 11.35
C LEU A 290 40.99 -1.21 12.50
N GLY A 291 41.35 -2.26 13.23
CA GLY A 291 42.24 -2.20 14.39
C GLY A 291 41.68 -1.35 15.53
N ILE A 292 40.36 -1.31 15.69
CA ILE A 292 39.68 -0.64 16.80
C ILE A 292 39.54 -1.65 17.94
N LYS A 293 40.09 -1.35 19.11
CA LYS A 293 40.00 -2.24 20.27
C LYS A 293 38.63 -2.10 20.94
N PHE A 294 38.00 -3.23 21.25
CA PHE A 294 36.71 -3.30 21.91
C PHE A 294 36.66 -4.44 22.94
N SER A 295 35.68 -4.39 23.82
CA SER A 295 35.36 -5.43 24.80
C SER A 295 33.98 -6.02 24.51
N LEU A 296 33.83 -7.33 24.67
CA LEU A 296 32.53 -8.01 24.59
C LEU A 296 31.92 -8.14 25.99
N ALA A 297 30.61 -7.95 26.10
CA ALA A 297 29.89 -8.31 27.33
C ALA A 297 29.97 -9.82 27.59
N LYS A 298 29.80 -10.24 28.86
CA LYS A 298 29.81 -11.67 29.25
C LYS A 298 28.84 -12.55 28.44
N LYS A 299 27.70 -11.99 28.02
CA LYS A 299 26.68 -12.69 27.21
C LYS A 299 26.88 -12.54 25.70
N SER A 300 27.92 -11.82 25.25
CA SER A 300 28.20 -11.55 23.83
C SER A 300 27.05 -10.89 23.06
N THR A 301 26.17 -10.16 23.75
CA THR A 301 25.08 -9.35 23.14
C THR A 301 25.43 -7.87 23.03
N ARG A 302 26.60 -7.46 23.54
CA ARG A 302 27.05 -6.06 23.50
C ARG A 302 28.53 -5.94 23.22
N ILE A 303 28.87 -4.90 22.48
CA ILE A 303 30.24 -4.46 22.20
C ILE A 303 30.45 -3.11 22.85
N TYR A 304 31.53 -2.98 23.60
CA TYR A 304 31.93 -1.73 24.26
C TYR A 304 33.26 -1.24 23.72
N ILE A 305 33.34 0.07 23.48
CA ILE A 305 34.59 0.78 23.22
C ILE A 305 34.76 1.79 24.36
N TYR A 306 35.68 1.51 25.29
CA TYR A 306 35.89 2.33 26.48
C TYR A 306 37.04 3.32 26.33
N SER A 307 38.04 3.00 25.50
CA SER A 307 39.22 3.85 25.34
C SER A 307 38.88 5.05 24.47
N PHE A 308 39.09 6.26 24.96
CA PHE A 308 38.81 7.46 24.18
C PHE A 308 39.66 7.57 22.91
N THR A 309 40.88 7.02 22.90
CA THR A 309 41.72 6.96 21.70
C THR A 309 41.11 6.07 20.62
N GLU A 310 40.50 4.96 21.01
CA GLU A 310 39.78 4.04 20.10
C GLU A 310 38.45 4.64 19.63
N ILE A 311 37.76 5.39 20.50
CA ILE A 311 36.56 6.14 20.12
C ILE A 311 36.89 7.24 19.10
N LYS A 312 37.97 8.00 19.30
CA LYS A 312 38.46 8.97 18.28
C LYS A 312 38.76 8.27 16.96
N LYS A 313 39.39 7.09 17.01
CA LYS A 313 39.68 6.27 15.83
C LYS A 313 38.40 5.82 15.12
N TYR A 314 37.38 5.40 15.87
CA TYR A 314 36.06 5.08 15.34
C TYR A 314 35.44 6.29 14.60
N PHE A 315 35.37 7.45 15.25
CA PHE A 315 34.78 8.66 14.64
C PHE A 315 35.56 9.13 13.41
N LYS A 316 36.89 8.94 13.38
CA LYS A 316 37.72 9.25 12.22
C LYS A 316 37.48 8.31 11.04
N LEU A 317 37.32 7.00 11.29
CA LEU A 317 37.24 5.99 10.25
C LEU A 317 35.81 5.71 9.75
N ILE A 318 34.83 5.81 10.65
CA ILE A 318 33.44 5.43 10.39
C ILE A 318 32.51 6.64 10.53
N GLY A 319 32.67 7.41 11.62
CA GLY A 319 31.80 8.54 11.94
C GLY A 319 30.39 8.14 12.41
N SER A 320 29.49 9.11 12.42
CA SER A 320 28.07 8.97 12.78
C SER A 320 27.28 10.07 12.09
N HIS A 321 26.09 9.76 11.60
CA HIS A 321 25.11 10.75 11.11
C HIS A 321 24.00 11.01 12.14
N ASN A 322 23.96 10.27 13.24
CA ASN A 322 23.07 10.58 14.36
C ASN A 322 23.65 11.76 15.18
N ALA A 323 23.02 12.93 15.06
CA ALA A 323 23.43 14.16 15.72
C ALA A 323 23.68 13.98 17.23
N LYS A 324 22.86 13.18 17.92
CA LYS A 324 23.03 12.85 19.35
C LYS A 324 24.42 12.25 19.66
N ASN A 325 24.91 11.36 18.81
CA ASN A 325 26.20 10.70 19.02
C ASN A 325 27.36 11.66 18.74
N VAL A 326 27.22 12.48 17.69
CA VAL A 326 28.19 13.52 17.29
C VAL A 326 28.32 14.60 18.37
N GLU A 327 27.19 15.11 18.86
CA GLU A 327 27.13 16.14 19.91
C GLU A 327 27.78 15.65 21.21
N LYS A 328 27.47 14.43 21.64
CA LYS A 328 28.08 13.82 22.83
C LYS A 328 29.59 13.67 22.70
N PHE A 329 30.08 13.27 21.53
CA PHE A 329 31.51 13.15 21.25
C PHE A 329 32.20 14.52 21.29
N ASN A 330 31.64 15.52 20.62
CA ASN A 330 32.18 16.88 20.59
C ASN A 330 32.17 17.54 21.98
N SER A 331 31.10 17.36 22.75
CA SER A 331 31.01 17.84 24.14
C SER A 331 32.17 17.30 24.99
N TYR A 332 32.47 16.00 24.90
CA TYR A 332 33.57 15.41 25.65
C TYR A 332 34.95 15.89 25.17
N LEU A 333 35.11 16.08 23.86
CA LEU A 333 36.36 16.55 23.26
C LEU A 333 36.70 17.98 23.71
N ASN A 334 35.68 18.84 23.80
CA ASN A 334 35.83 20.21 24.30
C ASN A 334 36.17 20.25 25.80
N GLU A 335 35.46 19.48 26.63
CA GLU A 335 35.73 19.38 28.08
C GLU A 335 37.14 18.84 28.37
N SER A 336 37.58 17.84 27.60
CA SER A 336 38.91 17.22 27.80
C SER A 336 40.05 18.17 27.44
N SER A 337 39.83 19.05 26.46
CA SER A 337 40.82 20.05 26.04
C SER A 337 41.05 21.12 27.13
N HIS A 338 40.04 21.39 27.96
CA HIS A 338 40.13 22.36 29.06
C HIS A 338 40.82 21.78 30.30
N ARG A 339 40.81 20.45 30.49
CA ARG A 339 41.49 19.79 31.62
C ARG A 339 43.01 19.72 31.49
N ILE A 340 43.55 19.96 30.30
CA ILE A 340 45.01 19.96 30.06
C ILE A 340 45.66 21.28 30.53
N PHE A 341 44.87 22.34 30.76
CA PHE A 341 45.37 23.67 31.20
C PHE A 341 45.11 23.98 32.67
N ALA A 342 44.64 23.01 33.45
CA ALA A 342 44.33 23.18 34.87
C ALA A 342 45.14 22.21 35.73
N HIS A 343 46.46 22.23 35.59
CA HIS A 343 47.41 21.64 36.54
C HIS A 343 48.69 22.47 36.59
#